data_AF-A0A0A2LWZ0-F1
#
_entry.id   AF-A0A0A2LWZ0-F1
#
_cell.length_a   1.000
_cell.length_b   1.000
_cell.length_c   1.000
_cell.angle_alpha   90.00
_cell.angle_beta   90.00
_cell.angle_gamma   90.00
#
_symmetry.space_group_name_H-M   'P 1'
#
loop_
_entity.id
_entity.type
_entity.pdbx_description
1 polymer ?
#
loop_
_entity_poly.entity_id
_entity_poly.type
_entity_poly.pdbx_seq_one_letter_code
_entity_poly.pdbx_strand_id
1 'polypeptide(L)'
;MKLKELKVWLDKLTAEELEKELLYNSMDYGISGHVSEINRTDDNLYYVGDEPVLLHTSEDLRKRGFTEKQIAELDVEIPQGCYYIELSNEYSILERFLHER
;
A
#
# COMPACT_ATOMS: atom_id res chain seq x y z
N MET A 1 3.11 14.03 -4.13
CA MET A 1 2.74 15.00 -3.07
C MET A 1 3.33 14.50 -1.76
N LYS A 2 3.96 15.35 -0.95
CA LYS A 2 4.42 15.02 0.42
C LYS A 2 3.25 15.14 1.40
N LEU A 3 3.30 14.44 2.54
CA LEU A 3 2.23 14.51 3.55
C LEU A 3 1.90 15.94 4.01
N LYS A 4 2.92 16.79 4.18
CA LYS A 4 2.70 18.21 4.54
C LYS A 4 1.92 18.98 3.47
N GLU A 5 2.08 18.62 2.20
CA GLU A 5 1.35 19.25 1.08
C GLU A 5 -0.10 18.76 1.06
N LEU A 6 -0.33 17.47 1.33
CA LEU A 6 -1.67 16.92 1.50
C LEU A 6 -2.39 17.60 2.66
N LYS A 7 -1.74 17.75 3.82
CA LYS A 7 -2.30 18.48 4.96
C LYS A 7 -2.69 19.91 4.58
N VAL A 8 -1.78 20.65 3.93
CA VAL A 8 -2.06 22.04 3.49
C VAL A 8 -3.21 22.09 2.47
N TRP A 9 -3.38 21.06 1.66
CA TRP A 9 -4.51 20.97 0.73
C TRP A 9 -5.82 20.69 1.47
N LEU A 10 -5.84 19.75 2.41
CA LEU A 10 -7.00 19.43 3.25
C LEU A 10 -7.42 20.61 4.13
N ASP A 11 -6.45 21.37 4.68
CA ASP A 11 -6.70 22.54 5.51
C ASP A 11 -7.47 23.67 4.76
N LYS A 12 -7.56 23.62 3.42
CA LYS A 12 -8.31 24.58 2.61
C LYS A 12 -9.77 24.19 2.40
N LEU A 13 -10.15 22.96 2.75
CA LEU A 13 -11.50 22.44 2.57
C LEU A 13 -12.40 22.92 3.70
N THR A 14 -13.71 23.05 3.41
CA THR A 14 -14.71 23.31 4.45
C THR A 14 -14.97 22.04 5.26
N ALA A 15 -15.60 22.18 6.43
CA ALA A 15 -16.02 21.01 7.20
C ALA A 15 -16.92 20.07 6.39
N GLU A 16 -17.85 20.62 5.58
CA GLU A 16 -18.73 19.82 4.71
C GLU A 16 -17.94 19.05 3.65
N GLU A 17 -16.91 19.64 3.04
CA GLU A 17 -16.06 18.95 2.07
C GLU A 17 -15.21 17.85 2.71
N LEU A 18 -14.79 18.01 3.97
CA LEU A 18 -14.02 17.01 4.71
C LEU A 18 -14.82 15.76 5.08
N GLU A 19 -16.15 15.83 5.07
CA GLU A 19 -17.03 14.67 5.31
C GLU A 19 -17.25 13.81 4.04
N LYS A 20 -16.76 14.26 2.88
CA LYS A 20 -16.89 13.49 1.63
C LYS A 20 -15.87 12.37 1.57
N GLU A 21 -16.24 11.29 0.90
CA GLU A 21 -15.36 10.13 0.71
C GLU A 21 -14.16 10.47 -0.18
N LEU A 22 -12.98 10.01 0.23
CA LEU A 22 -11.78 10.05 -0.60
C LEU A 22 -11.73 8.82 -1.50
N LEU A 23 -11.81 9.05 -2.82
CA LEU A 23 -11.68 7.99 -3.83
C LEU A 23 -10.30 8.04 -4.49
N TYR A 24 -9.71 6.87 -4.69
CA TYR A 24 -8.53 6.71 -5.53
C TYR A 24 -8.95 6.14 -6.89
N ASN A 25 -8.31 6.61 -7.96
CA ASN A 25 -8.47 6.07 -9.29
C ASN A 25 -7.12 6.05 -10.01
N SER A 26 -6.60 4.85 -10.29
CA SER A 26 -5.48 4.64 -11.19
C SER A 26 -5.99 4.28 -12.58
N MET A 27 -5.77 5.19 -13.52
CA MET A 27 -6.11 4.98 -14.92
C MET A 27 -5.19 3.93 -15.57
N ASP A 28 -3.93 3.84 -15.12
CA ASP A 28 -2.93 2.95 -15.70
C ASP A 28 -3.17 1.48 -15.31
N TYR A 29 -3.63 1.24 -14.07
CA TYR A 29 -3.93 -0.09 -13.57
C TYR A 29 -5.42 -0.46 -13.70
N GLY A 30 -6.28 0.49 -14.09
CA GLY A 30 -7.73 0.28 -14.17
C GLY A 30 -8.39 0.00 -12.82
N ILE A 31 -7.78 0.47 -11.72
CA ILE A 31 -8.25 0.24 -10.35
C ILE A 31 -8.78 1.55 -9.79
N SER A 32 -10.01 1.52 -9.26
CA SER A 32 -10.58 2.62 -8.49
C SER A 32 -11.33 2.10 -7.27
N GLY A 33 -11.40 2.90 -6.21
CA GLY A 33 -12.08 2.50 -4.98
C GLY A 33 -12.00 3.53 -3.86
N HIS A 34 -12.66 3.21 -2.76
CA HIS A 34 -12.64 4.01 -1.54
C HIS A 34 -11.29 3.86 -0.83
N VAL A 35 -10.73 4.99 -0.39
CA VAL A 35 -9.57 4.99 0.49
C VAL A 35 -10.07 4.81 1.92
N SER A 36 -9.98 3.59 2.43
CA SER A 36 -10.34 3.24 3.80
C SER A 36 -9.24 3.57 4.80
N GLU A 37 -7.97 3.42 4.40
CA GLU A 37 -6.81 3.59 5.26
C GLU A 37 -5.59 4.13 4.49
N ILE A 38 -4.76 4.90 5.18
CA ILE A 38 -3.42 5.28 4.73
C ILE A 38 -2.42 4.59 5.66
N ASN A 39 -1.73 3.59 5.13
CA ASN A 39 -0.76 2.79 5.84
C ASN A 39 0.60 3.49 5.89
N ARG A 40 1.45 3.10 6.85
CA ARG A 40 2.87 3.43 6.90
C ARG A 40 3.66 2.13 7.02
N THR A 41 4.72 2.01 6.22
CA THR A 41 5.70 0.94 6.36
C THR A 41 7.03 1.49 6.84
N ASP A 42 7.71 0.77 7.73
CA ASP A 42 9.11 1.04 8.10
C ASP A 42 10.09 0.16 7.31
N ASP A 43 9.57 -0.71 6.42
CA ASP A 43 10.33 -1.61 5.55
C ASP A 43 10.06 -1.34 4.06
N ASN A 44 10.99 -1.75 3.20
CA ASN A 44 10.72 -1.82 1.76
C ASN A 44 9.72 -2.94 1.48
N LEU A 45 8.70 -2.63 0.67
CA LEU A 45 7.73 -3.61 0.21
C LEU A 45 7.92 -3.90 -1.28
N TYR A 46 7.82 -5.18 -1.61
CA TYR A 46 8.11 -5.74 -2.93
C TYR A 46 6.87 -6.42 -3.48
N TYR A 47 6.58 -6.21 -4.76
CA TYR A 47 5.62 -7.00 -5.51
C TYR A 47 6.34 -8.12 -6.25
N VAL A 48 5.76 -9.32 -6.22
CA VAL A 48 6.35 -10.52 -6.85
C VAL A 48 5.53 -11.08 -8.00
N GLY A 49 4.49 -10.37 -8.46
CA GLY A 49 3.67 -10.81 -9.58
C GLY A 49 2.53 -11.78 -9.24
N ASP A 50 2.21 -11.94 -7.95
CA ASP A 50 1.15 -12.85 -7.50
C ASP A 50 -0.25 -12.21 -7.61
N GLU A 51 -1.27 -13.05 -7.81
CA GLU A 51 -2.69 -12.69 -7.63
C GLU A 51 -3.24 -13.39 -6.37
N PRO A 52 -3.80 -12.66 -5.38
CA PRO A 52 -4.02 -11.22 -5.35
C PRO A 52 -2.71 -10.42 -5.24
N VAL A 53 -2.74 -9.15 -5.67
CA VAL A 53 -1.60 -8.22 -5.61
C VAL A 53 -1.26 -7.92 -4.15
N LEU A 54 -0.36 -8.72 -3.58
CA LEU A 54 0.14 -8.55 -2.22
C LEU A 54 1.59 -8.09 -2.24
N LEU A 55 1.87 -7.13 -1.37
CA LEU A 55 3.21 -6.62 -1.15
C LEU A 55 3.83 -7.32 0.05
N HIS A 56 5.11 -7.63 -0.05
CA HIS A 56 5.85 -8.40 0.95
C HIS A 56 7.07 -7.65 1.44
N THR A 57 7.42 -7.83 2.71
CA THR A 57 8.73 -7.39 3.21
C THR A 57 9.83 -8.34 2.74
N SER A 58 11.07 -7.88 2.80
CA SER A 58 12.24 -8.76 2.57
C SER A 58 12.32 -9.93 3.57
N GLU A 59 11.76 -9.80 4.77
CA GLU A 59 11.64 -10.89 5.73
C GLU A 59 10.64 -11.95 5.27
N ASP A 60 9.46 -11.53 4.81
CA ASP A 60 8.42 -12.43 4.31
C ASP A 60 8.90 -13.22 3.10
N LEU A 61 9.60 -12.57 2.17
CA LEU A 61 10.18 -13.23 1.00
C LEU A 61 11.23 -14.28 1.39
N ARG A 62 12.06 -14.01 2.40
CA ARG A 62 13.01 -15.01 2.92
C ARG A 62 12.30 -16.21 3.52
N LYS A 63 11.20 -16.01 4.27
CA LYS A 63 10.37 -17.10 4.80
C LYS A 63 9.74 -17.93 3.67
N ARG A 64 9.44 -17.31 2.53
CA ARG A 64 8.93 -17.96 1.31
C ARG A 64 10.03 -18.66 0.47
N GLY A 65 11.29 -18.58 0.87
CA GLY A 65 12.42 -19.26 0.22
C GLY A 65 13.15 -18.44 -0.85
N PHE A 66 12.89 -17.14 -0.95
CA PHE A 66 13.67 -16.25 -1.82
C PHE A 66 15.08 -16.04 -1.26
N THR A 67 16.07 -16.10 -2.14
CA THR A 67 17.46 -15.77 -1.80
C THR A 67 17.69 -14.26 -1.80
N GLU A 68 18.71 -13.79 -1.08
CA GLU A 68 19.06 -12.35 -1.05
C GLU A 68 19.34 -11.79 -2.44
N LYS A 69 19.96 -12.58 -3.33
CA LYS A 69 20.22 -12.19 -4.71
C LYS A 69 18.93 -11.97 -5.49
N GLN A 70 17.94 -12.86 -5.34
CA GLN A 70 16.64 -12.72 -6.00
C GLN A 70 15.89 -11.50 -5.46
N ILE A 71 15.91 -11.26 -4.15
CA ILE A 71 15.25 -10.08 -3.55
C ILE A 71 15.90 -8.79 -4.05
N ALA A 72 17.23 -8.76 -4.19
CA ALA A 72 17.94 -7.59 -4.70
C ALA A 72 17.66 -7.28 -6.19
N GLU A 73 17.13 -8.25 -6.94
CA GLU A 73 16.70 -8.09 -8.33
C GLU A 73 15.23 -7.64 -8.45
N LEU A 74 14.46 -7.65 -7.36
CA LEU A 74 13.09 -7.14 -7.33
C LEU A 74 13.06 -5.62 -7.19
N ASP A 75 12.08 -5.01 -7.83
CA ASP A 75 11.80 -3.59 -7.66
C ASP A 75 11.13 -3.33 -6.31
N VAL A 76 11.56 -2.24 -5.67
CA VAL A 76 10.89 -1.72 -4.47
C VAL A 76 9.68 -0.91 -4.92
N GLU A 77 8.50 -1.49 -4.76
CA GLU A 77 7.23 -0.81 -5.07
C GLU A 77 6.92 0.28 -4.05
N ILE A 78 7.17 -0.01 -2.77
CA ILE A 78 6.96 0.94 -1.67
C ILE A 78 8.23 1.05 -0.84
N PRO A 79 8.93 2.19 -0.90
CA PRO A 79 10.11 2.42 -0.10
C PRO A 79 9.80 2.48 1.40
N GLN A 80 10.77 2.04 2.21
CA GLN A 80 10.73 2.16 3.66
C GLN A 80 10.46 3.59 4.13
N GLY A 81 9.73 3.72 5.24
CA GLY A 81 9.40 5.00 5.88
C GLY A 81 8.32 5.82 5.15
N CYS A 82 7.68 5.25 4.14
CA CYS A 82 6.66 5.94 3.35
C CYS A 82 5.24 5.60 3.81
N TYR A 83 4.32 6.53 3.49
CA TYR A 83 2.89 6.33 3.64
C TYR A 83 2.30 5.98 2.28
N TYR A 84 1.33 5.08 2.27
CA TYR A 84 0.73 4.58 1.05
C TYR A 84 -0.73 4.19 1.27
N ILE A 85 -1.48 4.10 0.17
CA ILE A 85 -2.89 3.73 0.17
C ILE A 85 -2.98 2.29 -0.30
N GLU A 86 -3.66 1.45 0.48
CA GLU A 86 -4.09 0.13 0.02
C GLU A 86 -5.58 0.21 -0.30
N LEU A 87 -5.96 -0.23 -1.49
CA LEU A 87 -7.36 -0.41 -1.82
C LEU A 87 -7.74 -1.80 -1.35
N SER A 88 -8.52 -1.85 -0.27
CA SER A 88 -9.02 -3.12 0.26
C SER A 88 -9.92 -3.78 -0.79
N ASN A 89 -9.55 -4.97 -1.25
CA ASN A 89 -10.54 -5.96 -1.67
C ASN A 89 -10.72 -6.93 -0.50
N GLU A 90 -11.86 -7.62 -0.42
CA GLU A 90 -12.17 -8.52 0.70
C GLU A 90 -11.12 -9.63 0.93
N TYR A 91 -10.25 -9.88 -0.06
CA TYR A 91 -9.18 -10.88 0.00
C TYR A 91 -7.92 -10.41 0.72
N SER A 92 -7.54 -9.13 0.61
CA SER A 92 -6.29 -8.63 1.23
C SER A 92 -6.36 -8.58 2.76
N ILE A 93 -7.56 -8.39 3.33
CA ILE A 93 -7.79 -8.40 4.78
C ILE A 93 -7.67 -9.83 5.32
N LEU A 94 -8.26 -10.82 4.64
CA LEU A 94 -8.26 -12.21 5.09
C LEU A 94 -6.85 -12.82 5.09
N GLU A 95 -6.03 -12.51 4.10
CA GLU A 95 -4.65 -13.02 3.99
C GLU A 95 -3.71 -12.47 5.08
N ARG A 96 -3.85 -11.19 5.46
CA ARG A 96 -3.06 -10.60 6.56
C ARG A 96 -3.26 -11.35 7.88
N PHE A 97 -4.50 -11.71 8.20
CA PHE A 97 -4.83 -12.41 9.46
C PHE A 97 -4.56 -13.92 9.45
N LEU A 98 -4.36 -14.53 8.27
CA LEU A 98 -4.05 -15.96 8.16
C LEU A 98 -2.58 -16.27 8.48
N HIS A 99 -1.68 -15.30 8.31
CA HIS A 99 -0.24 -15.48 8.51
C HIS A 99 0.29 -14.97 9.87
N GLU A 100 -0.59 -14.45 10.74
CA GLU A 100 -0.25 -14.04 12.12
C GLU A 100 -0.43 -15.17 13.17
N ARG A 101 -0.41 -16.46 12.76
CA ARG A 101 -0.46 -17.62 13.67
C ARG A 101 0.76 -18.51 13.61
#